data_AF-A0A3D3ZWZ4-F1
#
_entry.id   AF-A0A3D3ZWZ4-F1
#
_cell.length_a   1.000
_cell.length_b   1.000
_cell.length_c   1.000
_cell.angle_alpha   90.00
_cell.angle_beta   90.00
_cell.angle_gamma   90.00
#
_symmetry.space_group_name_H-M   'P 1'
#
loop_
_entity.id
_entity.type
_entity.pdbx_description
1 polymer ?
#
loop_
_entity_poly.entity_id
_entity_poly.type
_entity_poly.pdbx_seq_one_letter_code
_entity_poly.pdbx_strand_id
1 'polypeptide(L)'
;MIDTELLTDIRGKFAHVDACPFQGPRVFFENAGGALTLKSVVETSTKFAGIPDNQGRDNPASHALVDIIAKSKAAAMDWLG
;
A
#
# COMPACT_ATOMS: atom_id res chain seq x y z
N MET A 1 -8.49 21.55 -12.57
CA MET A 1 -9.80 21.13 -12.05
C MET A 1 -9.79 19.61 -12.06
N ILE A 2 -10.34 18.94 -11.04
CA ILE A 2 -10.46 17.48 -11.05
C ILE A 2 -11.66 17.12 -11.94
N ASP A 3 -11.44 16.29 -12.97
CA ASP A 3 -12.49 15.83 -13.89
C ASP A 3 -12.96 14.40 -13.58
N THR A 4 -14.02 13.96 -14.26
CA THR A 4 -14.64 12.64 -14.05
C THR A 4 -13.70 11.48 -14.39
N GLU A 5 -12.85 11.65 -15.39
CA GLU A 5 -11.90 10.62 -15.82
C GLU A 5 -10.83 10.43 -14.74
N LEU A 6 -10.24 11.52 -14.26
CA LEU A 6 -9.28 11.54 -13.17
C LEU A 6 -9.88 10.97 -11.87
N LEU A 7 -11.14 11.31 -11.54
CA LEU A 7 -11.83 10.72 -10.39
C LEU A 7 -12.00 9.21 -10.54
N THR A 8 -12.34 8.75 -11.72
CA THR A 8 -12.51 7.32 -12.01
C THR A 8 -11.18 6.58 -11.86
N ASP A 9 -10.09 7.14 -12.40
CA ASP A 9 -8.75 6.58 -12.25
C ASP A 9 -8.30 6.53 -10.78
N ILE A 10 -8.46 7.62 -10.03
CA ILE A 10 -8.10 7.68 -8.60
C ILE A 10 -8.90 6.65 -7.81
N ARG A 11 -10.22 6.58 -7.99
CA ARG A 11 -11.08 5.59 -7.30
C ARG A 11 -10.65 4.17 -7.64
N GLY A 12 -10.38 3.90 -8.91
CA GLY A 12 -9.97 2.59 -9.41
C GLY A 12 -8.68 2.03 -8.77
N LYS A 13 -7.85 2.88 -8.15
CA LYS A 13 -6.62 2.48 -7.45
C LYS A 13 -6.86 1.90 -6.06
N PHE A 14 -8.00 2.19 -5.42
CA PHE A 14 -8.31 1.71 -4.08
C PHE A 14 -8.96 0.32 -4.10
N ALA A 15 -8.55 -0.54 -3.18
CA ALA A 15 -9.21 -1.81 -2.93
C ALA A 15 -10.57 -1.55 -2.26
N HIS A 16 -11.61 -2.28 -2.70
CA HIS A 16 -12.96 -2.23 -2.11
C HIS A 16 -13.62 -0.83 -2.09
N VAL A 17 -13.27 0.04 -3.05
CA VAL A 17 -13.77 1.43 -3.12
C VAL A 17 -15.28 1.54 -3.33
N ASP A 18 -15.88 0.60 -4.07
CA ASP A 18 -17.31 0.61 -4.40
C ASP A 18 -18.13 -0.37 -3.55
N ALA A 19 -17.49 -1.44 -3.03
CA ALA A 19 -18.16 -2.50 -2.30
C ALA A 19 -17.30 -3.08 -1.18
N CYS A 20 -17.91 -3.18 0.00
CA CYS A 20 -17.39 -3.94 1.13
C CYS A 20 -17.60 -5.44 0.87
N PRO A 21 -16.57 -6.31 1.05
CA PRO A 21 -16.69 -7.75 0.81
C PRO A 21 -17.69 -8.45 1.73
N PHE A 22 -18.14 -7.80 2.81
CA PHE A 22 -19.09 -8.37 3.77
C PHE A 22 -20.49 -7.75 3.71
N GLN A 23 -20.64 -6.54 3.17
CA GLN A 23 -21.89 -5.76 3.19
C GLN A 23 -22.39 -5.37 1.80
N GLY A 24 -21.61 -5.62 0.74
CA GLY A 24 -21.94 -5.19 -0.62
C GLY A 24 -21.65 -3.70 -0.84
N PRO A 25 -22.39 -3.03 -1.75
CA PRO A 25 -22.16 -1.63 -2.12
C PRO A 25 -22.17 -0.69 -0.90
N ARG A 26 -21.13 0.13 -0.75
CA ARG A 26 -20.97 1.04 0.41
C ARG A 26 -20.20 2.29 0.00
N VAL A 27 -20.57 3.44 0.56
CA VAL A 27 -19.74 4.66 0.54
C VAL A 27 -18.97 4.76 1.85
N PHE A 28 -17.63 4.82 1.77
CA PHE A 28 -16.75 4.86 2.94
C PHE A 28 -16.49 6.30 3.40
N PHE A 29 -17.11 6.70 4.52
CA PHE A 29 -16.95 8.03 5.12
C PHE A 29 -16.21 8.03 6.47
N GLU A 30 -15.68 6.89 6.92
CA GLU A 30 -15.01 6.74 8.23
C GLU A 30 -13.49 6.99 8.16
N ASN A 31 -13.05 7.87 7.26
CA ASN A 31 -11.63 8.10 6.95
C ASN A 31 -10.79 8.56 8.16
N ALA A 32 -11.43 9.12 9.19
CA ALA A 32 -10.75 9.51 10.43
C ALA A 32 -10.29 8.29 11.26
N GLY A 33 -10.98 7.15 11.15
CA GLY A 33 -10.63 5.90 11.84
C GLY A 33 -9.71 4.97 11.04
N GLY A 34 -9.59 5.19 9.73
CA GLY A 34 -8.73 4.42 8.83
C GLY A 34 -9.03 4.75 7.38
N ALA A 35 -8.07 4.50 6.48
CA ALA A 35 -8.19 4.82 5.05
C ALA A 35 -8.47 3.56 4.21
N LEU A 36 -9.07 3.76 3.02
CA LEU A 36 -9.04 2.72 1.98
C LEU A 36 -7.60 2.48 1.53
N THR A 37 -7.25 1.23 1.29
CA THR A 37 -5.89 0.83 0.89
C THR A 37 -5.76 0.81 -0.63
N LEU A 38 -4.64 1.30 -1.16
CA LEU A 38 -4.32 1.16 -2.58
C LEU A 38 -4.08 -0.31 -2.94
N LYS A 39 -4.53 -0.74 -4.12
CA LYS A 39 -4.26 -2.10 -4.65
C LYS A 39 -2.76 -2.40 -4.71
N SER A 40 -1.94 -1.43 -5.13
CA SER A 40 -0.47 -1.56 -5.18
C SER A 40 0.17 -1.76 -3.80
N VAL A 41 -0.41 -1.18 -2.75
CA VAL A 41 0.06 -1.37 -1.36
C VAL A 41 -0.28 -2.77 -0.87
N VAL A 42 -1.47 -3.29 -1.22
CA VAL A 42 -1.84 -4.69 -0.94
C VAL A 42 -0.87 -5.64 -1.63
N GLU A 43 -0.64 -5.48 -2.93
CA GLU A 43 0.29 -6.31 -3.71
C GLU A 43 1.72 -6.28 -3.15
N THR A 44 2.20 -5.09 -2.79
CA THR A 44 3.53 -4.92 -2.18
C THR A 44 3.60 -5.65 -0.84
N SER A 45 2.58 -5.52 0.00
CA SER A 45 2.53 -6.19 1.31
C SER A 45 2.50 -7.71 1.17
N THR A 46 1.67 -8.23 0.26
CA THR A 46 1.59 -9.67 -0.04
C THR A 46 2.93 -10.21 -0.55
N LYS A 47 3.61 -9.46 -1.44
CA LYS A 47 4.93 -9.84 -1.97
C LYS A 47 5.95 -10.03 -0.85
N PHE A 48 6.08 -9.07 0.06
CA PHE A 48 7.07 -9.15 1.14
C PHE A 48 6.67 -10.13 2.24
N ALA A 49 5.38 -10.30 2.52
CA ALA A 49 4.90 -11.31 3.47
C ALA A 49 5.18 -12.75 3.00
N GLY A 50 5.32 -12.98 1.70
CA GLY A 50 5.67 -14.28 1.13
C GLY A 50 7.15 -14.66 1.22
N ILE A 51 8.02 -13.76 1.70
CA ILE A 51 9.47 -14.03 1.82
C ILE A 51 9.73 -14.66 3.20
N PRO A 52 10.34 -15.86 3.25
CA PRO A 52 10.51 -16.59 4.52
C PRO A 52 11.68 -16.06 5.37
N ASP A 53 12.62 -15.34 4.75
CA ASP A 53 13.77 -14.75 5.43
C ASP A 53 13.41 -13.42 6.11
N ASN A 54 13.93 -13.25 7.32
CA ASN A 54 13.85 -11.98 8.06
C ASN A 54 15.16 -11.20 7.97
N GLN A 55 15.09 -9.91 8.26
CA GLN A 55 16.25 -9.03 8.43
C GLN A 55 17.18 -9.50 9.57
N GLY A 56 18.48 -9.22 9.43
CA GLY A 56 19.49 -9.47 10.48
C GLY A 56 20.14 -10.85 10.43
N ARG A 57 20.03 -11.58 9.31
CA ARG A 57 20.77 -12.81 9.04
C ARG A 57 21.83 -12.53 7.97
N ASP A 58 22.95 -13.25 8.02
CA ASP A 58 23.95 -13.15 6.96
C ASP A 58 23.56 -14.07 5.79
N ASN A 59 22.57 -13.64 5.01
CA ASN A 59 22.16 -14.30 3.79
C ASN A 59 21.69 -13.28 2.73
N PRO A 60 21.69 -13.64 1.44
CA PRO A 60 21.36 -12.70 0.37
C PRO A 60 19.97 -12.07 0.46
N ALA A 61 18.96 -12.83 0.91
CA ALA A 61 17.59 -12.34 1.06
C ALA A 61 17.49 -11.29 2.16
N SER A 62 18.14 -11.53 3.31
CA SER A 62 18.19 -10.60 4.44
C SER A 62 18.85 -9.27 4.05
N HIS A 63 19.99 -9.32 3.36
CA HIS A 63 20.68 -8.13 2.84
C HIS A 63 19.77 -7.34 1.87
N ALA A 64 19.14 -8.02 0.91
CA ALA A 64 18.22 -7.38 -0.02
C ALA A 64 17.00 -6.73 0.66
N LEU A 65 16.43 -7.36 1.70
CA LEU A 65 15.32 -6.78 2.47
C LEU A 65 15.77 -5.54 3.25
N VAL A 66 16.96 -5.56 3.84
CA VAL A 66 17.54 -4.39 4.54
C VAL A 66 17.72 -3.23 3.57
N ASP A 67 18.23 -3.47 2.36
CA ASP A 67 18.40 -2.44 1.33
C ASP A 67 17.05 -1.81 0.91
N ILE A 68 16.02 -2.63 0.75
CA ILE A 68 14.66 -2.15 0.43
C ILE A 68 14.10 -1.31 1.57
N ILE A 69 14.29 -1.73 2.83
CA ILE A 69 13.87 -0.94 4.01
C ILE A 69 14.61 0.40 4.04
N ALA A 70 15.93 0.40 3.81
CA ALA A 70 16.74 1.62 3.79
C ALA A 70 16.26 2.59 2.71
N LYS A 71 16.03 2.11 1.48
CA LYS A 71 15.45 2.90 0.39
C LYS A 71 14.07 3.46 0.74
N SER A 72 13.22 2.65 1.36
CA SER A 72 11.86 3.06 1.74
C SER A 72 11.87 4.14 2.83
N LYS A 73 12.78 4.03 3.81
CA LYS A 73 12.98 5.07 4.82
C LYS A 73 13.46 6.38 4.20
N ALA A 74 14.42 6.32 3.28
CA ALA A 74 14.92 7.51 2.58
C ALA A 74 13.81 8.20 1.78
N ALA A 75 12.98 7.43 1.05
CA ALA A 75 11.84 7.97 0.31
C ALA A 75 10.78 8.59 1.23
N ALA A 76 10.52 7.99 2.40
CA ALA A 76 9.60 8.55 3.38
C ALA A 76 10.11 9.86 3.98
N MET A 77 11.42 9.97 4.23
CA MET A 77 12.05 11.21 4.67
C MET A 77 11.94 12.30 3.60
N ASP A 78 12.28 11.99 2.34
CA ASP A 78 12.16 12.92 1.21
C ASP A 78 10.73 13.45 1.04
N TRP A 79 9.73 12.58 1.24
CA TRP A 79 8.32 12.97 1.18
C TRP A 79 7.88 13.92 2.30
N LEU A 80 8.51 13.83 3.49
CA LEU A 80 8.17 14.65 4.66
C LEU A 80 8.87 16.02 4.67
N GLY A 81 9.91 16.23 3.84
CA GLY A 81 10.78 17.41 3.85
C GLY A 81 11.83 17.37 4.95
#